data_AF-A0A2T6GGS8-F1
#
_entry.id   AF-A0A2T6GGS8-F1
#
_cell.length_a   1.000
_cell.length_b   1.000
_cell.length_c   1.000
_cell.angle_alpha   90.00
_cell.angle_beta   90.00
_cell.angle_gamma   90.00
#
_symmetry.space_group_name_H-M   'P 1'
#
loop_
_entity.id
_entity.type
_entity.pdbx_description
1 polymer ?
#
loop_
_entity_poly.entity_id
_entity_poly.type
_entity_poly.pdbx_seq_one_letter_code
_entity_poly.pdbx_strand_id
1 'polypeptide(L)'
;MKNLFFVLSVLLVAYLYIGFYEKMEDAYPEKVFFIKRYSTFQMAFENIFAYESDDKSLSELSDLERRKVIAYCKYRLGLATTLTTQDELDNCKAR
;
A
#
# COMPACT_ATOMS: atom_id res chain seq x y z
N MET A 1 21.48 -15.73 24.56
CA MET A 1 20.35 -14.76 24.72
C MET A 1 20.57 -13.47 23.93
N LYS A 2 21.72 -12.78 24.02
CA LYS A 2 21.97 -11.51 23.28
C LYS A 2 21.72 -11.61 21.76
N ASN A 3 22.16 -12.69 21.13
CA ASN A 3 21.98 -12.90 19.69
C ASN A 3 20.50 -13.09 19.30
N LEU A 4 19.67 -13.65 20.21
CA LEU A 4 18.24 -13.85 19.96
C LEU A 4 17.51 -12.50 19.94
N PHE A 5 17.83 -11.61 20.88
CA PHE A 5 17.26 -10.26 20.90
C PHE A 5 17.62 -9.49 19.63
N PHE A 6 18.87 -9.60 19.17
CA PHE A 6 19.30 -8.97 17.92
C PHE A 6 18.49 -9.48 16.72
N VAL A 7 18.35 -10.81 16.57
CA VAL A 7 17.55 -11.41 15.49
C VAL A 7 16.10 -10.96 15.56
N LEU A 8 15.49 -10.95 16.75
CA LEU A 8 14.10 -10.51 16.92
C LEU A 8 13.92 -9.03 16.56
N SER A 9 14.87 -8.17 16.93
CA SER A 9 14.84 -6.76 16.54
C SER A 9 14.92 -6.58 15.03
N VAL A 10 15.80 -7.32 14.34
CA VAL A 10 15.90 -7.26 12.88
C VAL A 10 14.61 -7.72 12.21
N LEU A 11 14.03 -8.83 12.67
CA LEU A 11 12.76 -9.34 12.14
C LEU A 11 11.61 -8.36 12.37
N LEU A 12 11.55 -7.72 13.54
CA LEU A 12 10.54 -6.70 13.84
C LEU A 12 10.69 -5.48 12.92
N VAL A 13 11.92 -5.00 12.71
CA VAL A 13 12.19 -3.89 11.77
C VAL A 13 11.79 -4.29 10.36
N ALA A 14 12.16 -5.49 9.91
CA ALA A 14 11.76 -5.99 8.60
C ALA A 14 10.22 -6.04 8.45
N TYR A 15 9.50 -6.54 9.46
CA TYR A 15 8.04 -6.59 9.47
C TYR A 15 7.40 -5.19 9.38
N LEU A 16 7.96 -4.22 10.10
CA LEU A 16 7.44 -2.85 10.12
C LEU A 16 7.65 -2.09 8.81
N TYR A 17 8.69 -2.44 8.05
CA TYR A 17 9.12 -1.68 6.87
C TYR A 17 9.01 -2.43 5.54
N ILE A 18 8.77 -3.74 5.53
CA ILE A 18 8.51 -4.49 4.29
C ILE A 18 7.01 -4.69 4.15
N GLY A 19 6.47 -4.38 2.98
CA GLY A 19 5.10 -4.70 2.58
C GLY A 19 5.07 -5.36 1.21
N PHE A 20 3.90 -5.83 0.80
CA PHE A 20 3.66 -6.30 -0.55
C PHE A 20 2.26 -5.92 -1.03
N TYR A 21 2.06 -5.90 -2.34
CA TYR A 21 0.75 -5.89 -2.97
C TYR A 21 0.72 -6.95 -4.07
N GLU A 22 -0.47 -7.38 -4.45
CA GLU A 22 -0.64 -8.28 -5.58
C GLU A 22 -0.91 -7.45 -6.84
N LYS A 23 -0.07 -7.67 -7.86
CA LYS A 23 -0.30 -7.17 -9.21
C LYS A 23 -0.85 -8.32 -10.03
N MET A 24 -1.90 -8.06 -10.77
CA MET A 24 -2.44 -9.02 -11.72
C MET A 24 -2.01 -8.59 -13.12
N GLU A 25 -0.92 -9.15 -13.62
CA GLU A 25 -0.51 -8.94 -15.02
C GLU A 25 -1.20 -9.92 -15.98
N ASP A 26 -1.59 -11.12 -15.50
CA ASP A 26 -2.21 -12.19 -16.31
C ASP A 26 -3.15 -13.06 -15.43
N ALA A 27 -3.26 -14.38 -15.72
CA ALA A 27 -4.09 -15.35 -14.98
C ALA A 27 -3.60 -15.65 -13.55
N TYR A 28 -2.41 -15.16 -13.16
CA TYR A 28 -1.83 -15.42 -11.84
C TYR A 28 -1.41 -14.11 -11.16
N PRO A 29 -1.81 -13.89 -9.89
CA PRO A 29 -1.36 -12.74 -9.13
C PRO A 29 0.13 -12.85 -8.78
N GLU A 30 0.89 -11.80 -9.06
CA GLU A 30 2.29 -11.66 -8.66
C GLU A 30 2.39 -10.80 -7.39
N LYS A 31 3.19 -11.25 -6.41
CA LYS A 31 3.48 -10.46 -5.21
C LYS A 31 4.65 -9.52 -5.44
N VAL A 32 4.36 -8.22 -5.43
CA VAL A 32 5.37 -7.17 -5.53
C VAL A 32 5.71 -6.66 -4.13
N PHE A 33 6.91 -6.96 -3.66
CA PHE A 33 7.42 -6.49 -2.37
C PHE A 33 7.99 -5.07 -2.48
N PHE A 34 7.85 -4.29 -1.42
CA PHE A 34 8.36 -2.93 -1.35
C PHE A 34 8.76 -2.52 0.07
N ILE A 35 9.61 -1.50 0.16
CA ILE A 35 9.94 -0.83 1.42
C ILE A 35 8.90 0.25 1.69
N LYS A 36 8.16 0.12 2.79
CA LYS A 36 7.17 1.08 3.26
C LYS A 36 7.83 2.42 3.59
N ARG A 37 7.19 3.52 3.19
CA ARG A 37 7.66 4.88 3.48
C ARG A 37 7.41 5.31 4.93
N TYR A 38 6.42 4.69 5.58
CA TYR A 38 6.11 4.87 7.00
C TYR A 38 5.97 3.50 7.66
N SER A 39 6.35 3.36 8.94
CA SER A 39 6.23 2.10 9.65
C SER A 39 4.77 1.72 9.90
N THR A 40 4.44 0.44 9.73
CA THR A 40 3.13 -0.12 10.07
C THR A 40 3.21 -1.64 10.20
N PHE A 41 2.34 -2.21 11.04
CA PHE A 41 2.17 -3.67 11.17
C PHE A 41 1.38 -4.28 10.00
N GLN A 42 0.80 -3.48 9.11
CA GLN A 42 0.12 -3.95 7.91
C GLN A 42 1.15 -4.46 6.88
N MET A 43 1.04 -5.71 6.45
CA MET A 43 1.96 -6.32 5.47
C MET A 43 1.43 -6.26 4.04
N ALA A 44 0.13 -6.50 3.85
CA ALA A 44 -0.51 -6.54 2.54
C ALA A 44 -1.21 -5.20 2.25
N PHE A 45 -1.02 -4.71 1.02
CA PHE A 45 -1.64 -3.51 0.49
C PHE A 45 -2.29 -3.83 -0.85
N GLU A 46 -3.23 -2.98 -1.26
CA GLU A 46 -3.99 -3.19 -2.49
C GLU A 46 -3.94 -1.92 -3.32
N ASN A 47 -3.55 -2.06 -4.59
CA ASN A 47 -3.71 -1.01 -5.58
C ASN A 47 -5.00 -1.29 -6.35
N ILE A 48 -6.07 -0.58 -5.99
CA ILE A 48 -7.38 -0.75 -6.65
C ILE A 48 -7.42 -0.14 -8.07
N PHE A 49 -6.36 0.57 -8.48
CA PHE A 49 -6.21 1.13 -9.83
C PHE A 49 -5.16 0.36 -10.64
N ALA A 50 -4.88 -0.89 -10.27
CA ALA A 50 -3.96 -1.74 -11.01
C ALA A 50 -4.48 -2.09 -12.42
N TYR A 51 -5.78 -1.88 -12.68
CA TYR A 51 -6.41 -2.10 -13.98
C TYR A 51 -7.01 -0.81 -14.54
N GLU A 52 -6.86 -0.62 -15.86
CA GLU A 52 -7.45 0.53 -16.57
C GLU A 52 -8.99 0.55 -16.51
N SER A 53 -9.62 -0.62 -16.35
CA SER A 53 -11.09 -0.73 -16.18
C SER A 53 -11.61 -0.22 -14.84
N ASP A 54 -10.72 0.02 -13.88
CA ASP A 54 -11.07 0.38 -12.50
C ASP A 54 -10.91 1.89 -12.24
N ASP A 55 -10.94 2.71 -13.30
CA ASP A 55 -10.88 4.17 -13.20
C ASP A 55 -12.16 4.76 -12.59
N LYS A 56 -12.25 4.65 -11.26
CA LYS A 56 -13.32 5.21 -10.44
C LYS A 56 -12.95 6.63 -9.99
N SER A 57 -13.91 7.54 -10.07
CA SER A 57 -13.86 8.82 -9.39
C SER A 57 -13.95 8.65 -7.87
N LEU A 58 -13.55 9.68 -7.14
CA LEU A 58 -13.60 9.69 -5.68
C LEU A 58 -15.01 9.39 -5.15
N SER A 59 -16.05 9.94 -5.77
CA SER A 59 -17.45 9.72 -5.37
C SER A 59 -17.92 8.27 -5.53
N GLU A 60 -17.26 7.50 -6.40
CA GLU A 60 -17.60 6.10 -6.67
C GLU A 60 -16.88 5.14 -5.72
N LEU A 61 -15.86 5.62 -4.99
CA LEU A 61 -15.15 4.80 -4.01
C LEU A 61 -15.99 4.61 -2.74
N SER A 62 -16.22 3.34 -2.41
CA SER A 62 -16.70 2.94 -1.09
C SER A 62 -15.71 3.33 0.01
N ASP A 63 -16.17 3.39 1.26
CA ASP A 63 -15.30 3.69 2.40
C ASP A 63 -14.14 2.69 2.53
N LEU A 64 -14.36 1.43 2.13
CA LEU A 64 -13.32 0.41 2.15
C LEU A 64 -12.26 0.70 1.08
N GLU A 65 -12.67 0.99 -0.14
CA GLU A 65 -11.77 1.36 -1.24
C GLU A 65 -10.98 2.62 -0.90
N ARG A 66 -11.63 3.64 -0.33
CA ARG A 66 -10.96 4.86 0.14
C ARG A 66 -9.83 4.55 1.12
N ARG A 67 -10.09 3.67 2.10
CA ARG A 67 -9.05 3.24 3.07
C ARG A 67 -7.90 2.48 2.39
N LYS A 68 -8.19 1.65 1.39
CA LYS A 68 -7.17 0.93 0.61
C LYS A 68 -6.28 1.91 -0.14
N VAL A 69 -6.88 2.88 -0.84
CA VAL A 69 -6.17 3.95 -1.55
C VAL A 69 -5.30 4.73 -0.57
N ILE A 70 -5.86 5.28 0.51
CA ILE A 70 -5.10 6.03 1.53
C ILE A 70 -3.90 5.22 2.05
N ALA A 71 -4.10 3.93 2.36
CA ALA A 71 -3.02 3.07 2.81
C ALA A 71 -1.96 2.87 1.74
N TYR A 72 -2.36 2.58 0.50
CA TYR A 72 -1.44 2.42 -0.62
C TYR A 72 -0.63 3.71 -0.87
N CYS A 73 -1.29 4.86 -1.02
CA CYS A 73 -0.62 6.16 -1.22
C CYS A 73 0.39 6.44 -0.11
N LYS A 74 -0.02 6.29 1.16
CA LYS A 74 0.82 6.58 2.30
C LYS A 74 2.02 5.64 2.39
N TYR A 75 1.78 4.33 2.42
CA TYR A 75 2.82 3.37 2.76
C TYR A 75 3.66 2.96 1.55
N ARG A 76 3.08 2.85 0.35
CA ARG A 76 3.82 2.47 -0.87
C ARG A 76 4.49 3.67 -1.54
N LEU A 77 3.76 4.79 -1.66
CA LEU A 77 4.18 5.95 -2.45
C LEU A 77 4.75 7.08 -1.57
N GLY A 78 4.42 7.11 -0.28
CA GLY A 78 4.87 8.17 0.64
C GLY A 78 3.98 9.41 0.62
N LEU A 79 2.80 9.32 0.01
CA LEU A 79 1.83 10.41 -0.11
C LEU A 79 0.79 10.29 1.00
N ALA A 80 0.92 11.12 2.03
CA ALA A 80 -0.09 11.23 3.09
C ALA A 80 -1.26 12.06 2.58
N THR A 81 -2.43 11.43 2.45
CA THR A 81 -3.67 12.06 1.95
C THR A 81 -4.86 11.66 2.83
N THR A 82 -5.85 12.55 2.93
CA THR A 82 -7.16 12.25 3.53
C THR A 82 -8.18 11.75 2.52
N LEU A 83 -7.87 11.81 1.22
CA LEU A 83 -8.71 11.42 0.10
C LEU A 83 -10.11 12.07 0.14
N THR A 84 -10.12 13.40 0.33
CA THR A 84 -11.33 14.23 0.40
C THR A 84 -11.63 14.94 -0.92
N THR A 85 -10.65 15.09 -1.82
CA THR A 85 -10.81 15.72 -3.15
C THR A 85 -10.36 14.81 -4.28
N GLN A 86 -10.90 15.03 -5.49
CA GLN A 86 -10.51 14.25 -6.68
C GLN A 86 -9.01 14.45 -7.00
N ASP A 87 -8.49 15.66 -6.84
CA ASP A 87 -7.07 15.97 -7.06
C ASP A 87 -6.14 15.13 -6.16
N GLU A 88 -6.54 14.87 -4.91
CA GLU A 88 -5.78 13.99 -4.01
C GLU A 88 -5.74 12.55 -4.51
N LEU A 89 -6.85 12.07 -5.08
CA LEU A 89 -6.93 10.75 -5.69
C LEU A 89 -6.06 10.67 -6.95
N ASP A 90 -6.16 11.66 -7.84
CA ASP A 90 -5.43 11.69 -9.10
C ASP A 90 -3.91 11.78 -8.89
N ASN A 91 -3.47 12.55 -7.89
CA ASN A 91 -2.06 12.60 -7.50
C ASN A 91 -1.54 11.23 -7.02
N CYS A 92 -2.38 10.47 -6.30
CA CYS A 92 -2.00 9.11 -5.90
C CYS A 92 -1.93 8.14 -7.09
N LYS A 93 -2.85 8.26 -8.06
CA LYS A 93 -2.89 7.41 -9.26
C LYS A 93 -1.73 7.67 -10.24
N ALA A 94 -1.18 8.89 -10.26
CA ALA A 94 -0.11 9.27 -11.18
C ALA A 94 1.27 8.67 -10.87
N ARG A 95 1.40 7.83 -9.84
CA ARG A 95 2.68 7.38 -9.25
C ARG A 95 2.76 5.87 -9.14
#